data_AF-A0A351CJJ4-F1
#
_entry.id   AF-A0A351CJJ4-F1
#
_cell.length_a   1.000
_cell.length_b   1.000
_cell.length_c   1.000
_cell.angle_alpha   90.00
_cell.angle_beta   90.00
_cell.angle_gamma   90.00
#
_symmetry.space_group_name_H-M   'P 1'
#
loop_
_entity.id
_entity.type
_entity.pdbx_description
1 polymer ?
#
loop_
_entity_poly.entity_id
_entity_poly.type
_entity_poly.pdbx_seq_one_letter_code
_entity_poly.pdbx_strand_id
1 'polypeptide(L)' 'GLGLNKISTLDEQVLEMIKDFSEISKLDIDVLDDEQNAQDLSEIIEFVRMGTLFVQEVLQPSKQDYISPDTFH' A
#
# COMPACT_ATOMS: atom_id res chain seq x y z
N GLY A 1 -11.42 -0.49 5.58
CA GLY A 1 -10.34 0.52 5.67
C GLY A 1 -9.03 -0.19 5.98
N LEU A 2 -7.89 0.42 5.64
CA LEU A 2 -6.52 -0.16 5.67
C LEU A 2 -6.00 -0.66 7.05
N GLY A 3 -6.85 -0.80 8.07
CA GLY A 3 -6.44 -1.30 9.40
C GLY A 3 -5.53 -0.39 10.21
N LEU A 4 -5.21 0.81 9.70
CA LEU A 4 -4.29 1.75 10.33
C LEU A 4 -5.06 2.68 11.29
N ASN A 5 -4.98 2.43 12.59
CA ASN A 5 -5.53 3.33 13.61
C ASN A 5 -4.66 4.60 13.66
N LYS A 6 -5.18 5.74 13.17
CA LYS A 6 -4.52 7.07 13.12
C LYS A 6 -3.03 6.99 12.74
N ILE A 7 -2.74 7.07 11.44
CA ILE A 7 -1.37 7.20 10.94
C ILE A 7 -0.80 8.53 11.44
N SER A 8 0.23 8.47 12.29
CA SER A 8 1.05 9.61 12.69
C SER A 8 2.49 9.24 12.39
N THR A 9 2.98 9.68 11.24
CA THR A 9 4.35 9.44 10.76
C THR A 9 4.94 10.72 10.21
N LEU A 10 6.26 10.85 10.32
CA LEU A 10 7.06 11.91 9.68
C LEU A 10 7.80 11.39 8.44
N ASP A 11 7.60 10.12 8.08
CA ASP A 11 8.20 9.54 6.89
C ASP A 11 7.58 10.15 5.63
N GLU A 12 8.38 10.93 4.91
CA GLU A 12 7.94 11.69 3.74
C GLU A 12 7.45 10.77 2.61
N GLN A 13 8.07 9.60 2.43
CA GLN A 13 7.69 8.65 1.38
C GLN A 13 6.33 8.01 1.70
N VAL A 14 6.07 7.70 2.97
CA VAL A 14 4.75 7.21 3.40
C VAL A 14 3.68 8.28 3.21
N LEU A 15 3.98 9.55 3.51
CA LEU A 15 3.03 10.65 3.33
C LEU A 15 2.74 10.91 1.85
N GLU A 16 3.76 10.85 0.99
CA GLU A 16 3.62 10.94 -0.47
C GLU A 16 2.75 9.79 -1.00
N MET A 17 3.02 8.55 -0.59
CA MET A 17 2.24 7.39 -1.01
C MET A 17 0.76 7.50 -0.63
N ILE A 18 0.46 7.99 0.58
CA ILE A 18 -0.93 8.23 1.02
C ILE A 18 -1.60 9.31 0.16
N LYS A 19 -0.86 10.36 -0.21
CA LYS A 19 -1.36 11.41 -1.10
C LYS A 19 -1.66 10.85 -2.49
N ASP A 20 -0.76 10.08 -3.06
CA ASP A 20 -0.92 9.47 -4.38
C ASP A 20 -2.14 8.51 -4.40
N PHE A 21 -2.34 7.72 -3.34
CA PHE A 21 -3.54 6.89 -3.21
C PHE A 21 -4.83 7.70 -3.16
N SER A 22 -4.80 8.86 -2.51
CA SER A 22 -5.94 9.79 -2.49
C SER A 22 -6.23 10.38 -3.87
N GLU A 23 -5.20 10.65 -4.67
CA GLU A 23 -5.36 11.10 -6.06
C GLU A 23 -5.91 9.99 -6.96
N ILE A 24 -5.35 8.78 -6.86
CA ILE A 24 -5.84 7.57 -7.57
C ILE A 24 -7.31 7.29 -7.23
N SER A 25 -7.73 7.47 -5.97
CA SER A 25 -9.11 7.25 -5.55
C SER A 25 -10.15 8.16 -6.21
N LYS A 26 -9.70 9.24 -6.88
CA LYS A 26 -10.54 10.20 -7.60
C LYS A 26 -10.52 9.98 -9.12
N LEU A 27 -9.81 8.97 -9.61
CA LEU A 27 -9.82 8.62 -11.03
C LEU A 27 -11.25 8.25 -11.46
N ASP A 28 -11.66 8.78 -12.60
CA ASP A 28 -12.99 8.54 -13.15
C ASP A 28 -13.08 7.13 -13.75
N ILE A 29 -14.20 6.45 -13.51
CA ILE A 29 -14.44 5.07 -13.94
C ILE A 29 -14.51 4.98 -15.46
N ASP A 30 -14.97 6.04 -16.11
CA ASP A 30 -15.08 6.12 -17.58
C ASP A 30 -13.69 6.06 -18.27
N VAL A 31 -12.61 6.40 -17.55
CA VAL A 31 -11.23 6.27 -18.06
C VAL A 31 -10.74 4.82 -18.00
N LEU A 32 -11.36 3.98 -17.17
CA LEU A 32 -10.93 2.61 -16.91
C LEU A 32 -11.57 1.56 -17.84
N ASP A 33 -12.59 1.94 -18.61
CA ASP A 33 -13.36 1.03 -19.49
C ASP A 33 -12.84 1.00 -20.95
N ASP A 34 -11.74 1.71 -21.22
CA ASP A 34 -11.02 1.66 -22.51
C ASP A 34 -9.99 0.51 -22.50
N GLU A 35 -10.12 -0.46 -23.41
CA GLU A 35 -9.16 -1.57 -23.58
C GLU A 35 -7.72 -1.08 -23.76
N GLN A 36 -7.52 0.13 -24.30
CA GLN A 36 -6.20 0.72 -24.46
C GLN A 36 -5.56 1.11 -23.11
N ASN A 37 -6.37 1.36 -22.09
CA ASN A 37 -5.95 1.76 -20.74
C ASN A 37 -5.84 0.57 -19.77
N ALA A 38 -6.13 -0.66 -20.23
CA ALA A 38 -6.08 -1.86 -19.39
C ALA A 38 -4.67 -2.13 -18.84
N GLN A 39 -3.63 -1.83 -19.61
CA GLN A 39 -2.24 -1.95 -19.15
C GLN A 39 -1.94 -0.90 -18.06
N ASP A 40 -2.28 0.36 -18.30
CA ASP A 40 -2.07 1.46 -17.35
C ASP A 40 -2.81 1.19 -16.03
N LEU A 41 -4.03 0.65 -16.10
CA LEU A 41 -4.78 0.22 -14.93
C LEU A 41 -4.05 -0.91 -14.18
N SER A 42 -3.49 -1.90 -14.88
CA SER A 42 -2.69 -2.95 -14.25
C SER A 42 -1.48 -2.38 -13.51
N GLU A 43 -0.83 -1.35 -14.07
CA GLU A 43 0.29 -0.66 -13.44
C GLU A 43 -0.16 0.11 -12.19
N ILE A 44 -1.30 0.80 -12.23
CA ILE A 44 -1.88 1.51 -11.07
C ILE A 44 -2.24 0.53 -9.96
N ILE A 45 -2.84 -0.62 -10.29
CA ILE A 45 -3.16 -1.67 -9.31
C ILE A 45 -1.89 -2.17 -8.62
N GLU A 46 -0.84 -2.43 -9.40
CA GLU A 46 0.44 -2.89 -8.88
C GLU A 46 1.14 -1.82 -8.01
N PHE A 47 1.07 -0.55 -8.41
CA PHE A 47 1.54 0.57 -7.62
C PHE A 47 0.84 0.66 -6.26
N VAL A 48 -0.49 0.58 -6.25
CA VAL A 48 -1.28 0.58 -5.00
C VAL A 48 -0.95 -0.63 -4.13
N ARG A 49 -0.77 -1.81 -4.73
CA ARG A 49 -0.39 -3.03 -4.02
C ARG A 49 0.97 -2.89 -3.33
N MET A 50 1.99 -2.50 -4.07
CA MET A 50 3.35 -2.38 -3.55
C MET A 50 3.49 -1.22 -2.56
N GLY A 51 2.85 -0.08 -2.84
CA GLY A 51 2.82 1.05 -1.91
C GLY A 51 2.11 0.71 -0.60
N THR A 52 1.06 -0.12 -0.64
CA THR A 52 0.39 -0.59 0.59
C THR A 52 1.33 -1.45 1.45
N LEU A 53 2.06 -2.39 0.82
CA LEU A 53 3.05 -3.22 1.51
C LEU A 53 4.20 -2.37 2.08
N PHE A 54 4.66 -1.37 1.33
CA PHE A 54 5.68 -0.43 1.79
C PHE A 54 5.21 0.37 3.01
N VAL A 55 4.02 0.97 2.94
CA VAL A 55 3.45 1.72 4.07
C VAL A 55 3.28 0.84 5.30
N GLN A 56 2.85 -0.42 5.12
CA GLN A 56 2.78 -1.38 6.20
C GLN A 56 4.16 -1.65 6.81
N GLU A 57 5.16 -1.96 6.00
CA GLU A 57 6.51 -2.29 6.48
C GLU A 57 7.19 -1.09 7.16
N VAL A 58 6.96 0.14 6.71
CA VAL A 58 7.54 1.33 7.36
C VAL A 58 6.85 1.63 8.70
N LEU A 59 5.51 1.54 8.76
CA LEU A 59 4.75 1.92 9.96
C LEU A 59 4.64 0.80 10.99
N GLN A 60 4.70 -0.44 10.53
CA GLN A 60 4.66 -1.65 11.33
C GLN A 60 5.68 -2.62 10.74
N PRO A 61 6.98 -2.29 10.81
CA PRO A 61 8.04 -3.19 10.37
C PRO A 61 7.76 -4.51 11.01
N SER A 62 7.59 -5.51 10.17
CA SER A 62 7.16 -6.85 10.55
C SER A 62 7.91 -7.19 11.82
N LYS A 63 7.20 -7.32 12.96
CA LYS A 63 7.78 -7.99 14.12
C LYS A 63 8.15 -9.33 13.55
N GLN A 64 9.42 -9.54 13.23
CA GLN A 64 9.95 -10.83 12.92
C GLN A 64 9.52 -11.66 14.13
N ASP A 65 8.46 -12.46 13.97
CA ASP A 65 7.90 -13.22 15.07
C ASP A 65 9.09 -13.96 15.64
N TYR A 66 9.47 -13.60 16.86
CA TYR A 66 10.57 -14.25 17.54
C TYR A 66 10.14 -15.69 17.65
N ILE A 67 10.64 -16.54 16.75
CA ILE A 67 10.46 -17.98 16.86
C ILE A 67 11.30 -18.35 18.08
N SER A 68 10.65 -18.45 19.24
CA SER A 68 11.30 -18.99 20.43
C SER A 68 11.89 -20.35 20.06
N PRO A 69 13.19 -20.58 20.31
CA PRO A 69 13.84 -21.84 19.96
C PRO A 69 13.20 -23.05 20.66
N ASP A 70 12.39 -22.84 21.70
CA ASP A 70 11.67 -23.87 22.44
C ASP A 70 10.54 -24.56 21.67
N THR A 71 10.21 -24.12 20.45
CA THR A 71 9.12 -24.73 19.65
C THR A 71 9.55 -26.00 18.90
N PHE A 72 10.82 -26.40 19.01
CA PHE A 72 11.35 -27.68 18.51
C PHE A 72 11.78 -28.59 19.68
N HIS A 73 10.82 -29.11 20.43
CA HIS A 73 11.03 -30.21 21.38
C HIS A 73 9.90 -31.24 21.28
#